data_AF-A0A378K1L9-F1
#
_entry.id   AF-A0A378K1L9-F1
#
_cell.length_a   1.000
_cell.length_b   1.000
_cell.length_c   1.000
_cell.angle_alpha   90.00
_cell.angle_beta   90.00
_cell.angle_gamma   90.00
#
_symmetry.space_group_name_H-M   'P 1'
#
loop_
_entity.id
_entity.type
_entity.pdbx_description
1 polymer ?
#
loop_
_entity_poly.entity_id
_entity_poly.type
_entity_poly.pdbx_seq_one_letter_code
_entity_poly.pdbx_strand_id
1 'polypeptide(L)'
;MFHDQKITIYKGIIQYLLDSTNYSLQRIANLSNSSVAHLQLIHQYGRLPKESKVEINLLKLFTTVTDMELKGEWKARVLLK
;
A
#
# COMPACT_ATOMS: atom_id res chain seq x y z
N MET A 1 18.25 -11.93 4.27
CA MET A 1 18.77 -10.59 3.92
C MET A 1 17.90 -9.90 2.87
N PHE A 2 17.81 -10.35 1.61
CA PHE A 2 16.93 -9.68 0.62
C PHE A 2 15.43 -9.79 0.93
N HIS A 3 14.96 -10.93 1.44
CA HIS A 3 13.54 -11.10 1.82
C HIS A 3 13.12 -10.17 2.96
N ASP A 4 13.96 -10.01 3.98
CA ASP A 4 13.66 -9.18 5.15
C ASP A 4 13.62 -7.69 4.79
N GLN A 5 14.54 -7.26 3.91
CA GLN A 5 14.53 -5.91 3.33
C GLN A 5 13.27 -5.66 2.51
N LYS A 6 12.87 -6.62 1.68
CA LYS A 6 11.67 -6.54 0.84
C LYS A 6 10.40 -6.43 1.68
N ILE A 7 10.28 -7.23 2.75
CA ILE A 7 9.19 -7.14 3.72
C ILE A 7 9.17 -5.74 4.37
N THR A 8 10.32 -5.23 4.79
CA THR A 8 10.44 -3.91 5.41
C THR A 8 9.95 -2.80 4.47
N ILE A 9 10.32 -2.86 3.18
CA ILE A 9 9.86 -1.92 2.16
C ILE A 9 8.34 -1.98 2.01
N TYR A 10 7.76 -3.17 1.85
CA TYR A 10 6.31 -3.28 1.66
C TYR A 10 5.51 -2.92 2.91
N LYS A 11 6.03 -3.22 4.11
CA LYS A 11 5.47 -2.70 5.36
C LYS A 11 5.45 -1.17 5.36
N GLY A 12 6.57 -0.55 5.00
CA GLY A 12 6.69 0.91 4.90
C GLY A 12 5.70 1.51 3.90
N ILE A 13 5.53 0.88 2.73
CA ILE A 13 4.54 1.31 1.73
C ILE A 13 3.11 1.22 2.27
N ILE A 14 2.73 0.10 2.89
CA ILE A 14 1.39 -0.04 3.45
C ILE A 14 1.17 1.01 4.54
N GLN A 15 2.17 1.24 5.40
CA GLN A 15 2.08 2.24 6.46
C GLN A 15 1.92 3.65 5.89
N TYR A 16 2.76 4.03 4.92
CA TYR A 16 2.63 5.31 4.23
C TYR A 16 1.25 5.47 3.60
N LEU A 17 0.70 4.45 2.94
CA LEU A 17 -0.64 4.52 2.36
C LEU A 17 -1.71 4.70 3.42
N LEU A 18 -1.62 4.02 4.57
CA LEU A 18 -2.55 4.21 5.68
C LEU A 18 -2.52 5.67 6.17
N ASP A 19 -1.32 6.19 6.42
CA ASP A 19 -1.10 7.49 7.05
C ASP A 19 -1.39 8.67 6.09
N SER A 20 -0.95 8.56 4.83
CA SER A 20 -1.13 9.63 3.83
C SER A 20 -2.56 9.73 3.31
N THR A 21 -3.30 8.62 3.31
CA THR A 21 -4.62 8.57 2.66
C THR A 21 -5.82 8.49 3.59
N ASN A 22 -5.60 8.20 4.88
CA ASN A 22 -6.65 7.82 5.82
C ASN A 22 -7.52 6.65 5.33
N TYR A 23 -7.02 5.83 4.40
CA TYR A 23 -7.70 4.62 3.97
C TYR A 23 -7.53 3.51 5.00
N SER A 24 -8.58 2.71 5.18
CA SER A 24 -8.43 1.46 5.91
C SER A 24 -7.58 0.47 5.11
N LEU A 25 -6.96 -0.49 5.79
CA LEU A 25 -6.22 -1.57 5.15
C LEU A 25 -7.08 -2.33 4.12
N GLN A 26 -8.38 -2.50 4.40
CA GLN A 26 -9.34 -3.09 3.47
C GLN A 26 -9.52 -2.23 2.21
N ARG A 27 -9.60 -0.90 2.35
CA ARG A 27 -9.70 0.00 1.20
C ARG A 27 -8.44 -0.04 0.34
N ILE A 28 -7.26 -0.09 0.95
CA ILE A 28 -5.98 -0.26 0.25
C ILE A 28 -5.98 -1.58 -0.53
N ALA A 29 -6.39 -2.69 0.11
CA ALA A 29 -6.46 -4.00 -0.53
C ALA A 29 -7.38 -3.99 -1.77
N ASN A 30 -8.55 -3.36 -1.65
CA ASN A 30 -9.48 -3.22 -2.78
C ASN A 30 -8.87 -2.40 -3.92
N LEU A 31 -8.19 -1.28 -3.62
CA LEU A 31 -7.55 -0.43 -4.62
C LEU A 31 -6.33 -1.09 -5.28
N SER A 32 -5.61 -1.93 -4.54
CA SER A 32 -4.50 -2.72 -5.08
C SER A 32 -4.94 -4.07 -5.65
N ASN A 33 -6.24 -4.31 -5.89
CA ASN A 33 -6.74 -5.60 -6.41
C ASN A 33 -6.11 -6.81 -5.68
N SER A 34 -6.01 -6.72 -4.36
CA SER A 34 -5.36 -7.70 -3.49
C SER A 34 -6.31 -8.08 -2.37
N SER A 35 -6.14 -9.26 -1.77
CA SER A 35 -6.90 -9.60 -0.57
C SER A 35 -6.38 -8.81 0.63
N VAL A 36 -7.27 -8.43 1.54
CA VAL A 36 -6.85 -7.79 2.80
C VAL A 36 -5.95 -8.72 3.62
N ALA A 37 -6.16 -10.04 3.53
CA ALA A 37 -5.33 -11.04 4.20
C ALA A 37 -3.87 -11.01 3.71
N HIS A 38 -3.63 -10.76 2.42
CA HIS A 38 -2.26 -10.61 1.90
C HIS A 38 -1.58 -9.35 2.41
N LEU A 39 -2.31 -8.23 2.53
CA LEU A 39 -1.74 -7.01 3.11
C LEU A 39 -1.50 -7.17 4.61
N GLN A 40 -2.38 -7.88 5.35
CA GLN A 40 -2.17 -8.22 6.76
C GLN A 40 -0.93 -9.11 6.93
N LEU A 41 -0.75 -10.11 6.06
CA LEU A 41 0.42 -10.99 6.06
C LEU A 41 1.73 -10.19 6.01
N ILE A 42 1.77 -9.17 5.15
CA ILE A 42 2.92 -8.28 5.02
C ILE A 42 3.02 -7.36 6.23
N HIS A 43 1.98 -6.56 6.50
CA HIS A 43 2.00 -5.45 7.46
C HIS A 43 2.13 -5.91 8.91
N GLN A 44 1.34 -6.91 9.31
CA GLN A 44 1.27 -7.39 10.69
C GLN A 44 2.28 -8.50 10.93
N TYR A 45 2.32 -9.50 10.05
CA TYR A 45 3.08 -10.74 10.27
C TYR A 45 4.48 -10.73 9.66
N GLY A 46 4.83 -9.72 8.86
CA GLY A 46 6.14 -9.64 8.22
C GLY A 46 6.43 -10.81 7.29
N ARG A 47 5.42 -11.27 6.57
CA ARG A 47 5.52 -12.39 5.63
C ARG A 47 5.04 -11.95 4.25
N LEU A 48 5.71 -12.43 3.22
CA LEU A 48 5.29 -12.18 1.84
C LEU A 48 4.21 -13.20 1.43
N PRO A 49 3.18 -12.76 0.70
CA PRO A 49 2.27 -13.68 0.03
C PRO A 49 3.04 -14.48 -1.02
N LYS A 50 2.57 -15.70 -1.32
CA LYS A 50 3.20 -16.53 -2.36
C LYS A 50 2.96 -15.96 -3.76
N GLU A 51 1.91 -15.16 -3.90
CA GLU A 51 1.46 -14.55 -5.12
C GLU A 51 2.22 -13.24 -5.40
N SER A 52 3.19 -13.29 -6.32
CA SER A 52 3.99 -12.12 -6.72
C SER A 52 3.16 -10.93 -7.24
N LYS A 53 1.95 -11.19 -7.74
CA LYS A 53 1.02 -10.14 -8.22
C LYS A 53 0.63 -9.15 -7.12
N VAL A 54 0.58 -9.58 -5.85
CA VAL A 54 0.24 -8.70 -4.72
C VAL A 54 1.27 -7.59 -4.59
N GLU A 55 2.56 -7.94 -4.69
CA GLU A 55 3.66 -6.98 -4.59
C GLU A 55 3.60 -5.94 -5.71
N ILE A 56 3.40 -6.40 -6.96
CA ILE A 56 3.29 -5.52 -8.13
C ILE A 56 2.10 -4.57 -7.97
N ASN A 57 0.95 -5.08 -7.54
CA ASN A 57 -0.22 -4.23 -7.38
C ASN A 57 -0.07 -3.22 -6.24
N LEU A 58 0.58 -3.61 -5.14
CA LEU A 58 0.90 -2.71 -4.03
C LEU A 58 1.83 -1.58 -4.49
N LEU A 59 2.87 -1.91 -5.26
CA LEU A 59 3.79 -0.93 -5.85
C LEU A 59 3.06 0.04 -6.81
N LYS A 60 2.16 -0.45 -7.65
CA LYS A 60 1.35 0.38 -8.55
C LYS A 60 0.46 1.37 -7.79
N LEU A 61 -0.17 0.90 -6.72
CA LEU A 61 -0.99 1.77 -5.88
C LEU A 61 -0.13 2.84 -5.21
N PHE A 62 1.01 2.46 -4.64
CA PHE A 62 1.97 3.38 -4.05
C PHE A 62 2.39 4.48 -5.03
N THR A 63 2.87 4.12 -6.22
CA THR A 63 3.28 5.11 -7.23
C THR A 63 2.14 6.01 -7.65
N THR A 64 0.91 5.48 -7.74
CA THR A 64 -0.27 6.28 -8.09
C THR A 64 -0.57 7.33 -7.02
N VAL A 65 -0.55 6.94 -5.74
CA VAL A 65 -0.80 7.86 -4.62
C VAL A 65 0.30 8.92 -4.54
N THR A 66 1.57 8.53 -4.66
CA THR A 66 2.69 9.48 -4.64
C THR A 66 2.63 10.45 -5.82
N ASP A 67 2.28 9.99 -7.02
CA ASP A 67 2.11 10.87 -8.19
C ASP A 67 0.97 11.89 -7.98
N MET A 68 -0.17 11.46 -7.42
CA MET A 68 -1.28 12.36 -7.06
C MET A 68 -0.89 13.37 -5.97
N GLU A 69 -0.07 12.95 -5.00
CA GLU A 69 0.45 13.84 -3.96
C GLU A 69 1.37 14.90 -4.55
N LEU A 70 2.32 14.50 -5.41
CA LEU A 70 3.26 15.39 -6.09
C LEU A 70 2.55 16.42 -6.98
N LYS A 71 1.46 16.02 -7.63
CA LYS A 71 0.62 16.91 -8.46
C LYS A 71 -0.31 17.81 -7.64
N GLY A 72 -0.37 17.65 -6.32
CA GLY A 72 -1.29 18.39 -5.44
C GLY A 72 -2.75 17.94 -5.54
N GLU A 73 -3.06 16.95 -6.39
CA GLU A 73 -4.41 16.40 -6.60
C GLU A 73 -4.92 15.67 -5.35
N TRP A 74 -4.01 15.14 -4.53
CA TRP A 74 -4.37 14.44 -3.30
C TRP A 74 -5.03 15.36 -2.28
N LYS A 75 -4.44 16.54 -2.03
CA LYS A 75 -4.98 17.54 -1.09
C LYS A 75 -6.35 18.03 -1.53
N ALA A 76 -6.57 18.19 -2.83
CA ALA A 76 -7.87 18.56 -3.39
C ALA A 76 -8.94 17.49 -3.11
N ARG A 77 -8.60 16.20 -3.15
CA ARG A 77 -9.55 15.09 -2.85
C ARG A 77 -9.84 14.93 -1.37
N VAL A 78 -8.87 15.17 -0.49
CA VAL A 78 -9.06 15.05 0.97
C VAL A 78 -9.95 16.18 1.50
N LEU A 79 -9.85 17.39 0.95
CA LEU A 79 -10.67 18.55 1.33
C LEU A 79 -12.13 18.49 0.85
N LEU A 80 -12.49 17.52 -0.01
CA LEU A 80 -13.84 17.32 -0.55
C LEU A 80 -14.65 16.25 0.18
N LYS A 81 -14.17 15.76 1.34
CA LYS A 81 -14.92 14.90 2.27
C LYS A 81 -15.40 15.69 3.46
#